data_AF-A0A2P5LQI6-F1
#
_entry.id   AF-A0A2P5LQI6-F1
#
_cell.length_a   1.000
_cell.length_b   1.000
_cell.length_c   1.000
_cell.angle_alpha   90.00
_cell.angle_beta   90.00
_cell.angle_gamma   90.00
#
_symmetry.space_group_name_H-M   'P 1'
#
loop_
_entity.id
_entity.type
_entity.pdbx_description
1 polymer ?
#
loop_
_entity_poly.entity_id
_entity_poly.type
_entity_poly.pdbx_seq_one_letter_code
_entity_poly.pdbx_strand_id
1 'polypeptide(L)' 'MSQSSHLAQLERKHRALDDELRVELAHAARNEARIASIKRQKLVLKDQITRMRTGKPPENRQLH' A
#
# COMPACT_ATOMS: atom_id res chain seq x y z
N MET A 1 24.67 1.65 6.71
CA MET A 1 23.37 2.27 7.05
C MET A 1 22.27 1.34 6.58
N SER A 2 21.44 0.85 7.52
CA SER A 2 20.80 -0.47 7.50
C SER A 2 19.47 -0.52 6.73
N GLN A 3 19.20 -1.67 6.10
CA GLN A 3 17.96 -1.99 5.39
C GLN A 3 16.67 -1.75 6.21
N SER A 4 16.77 -1.76 7.55
CA SER A 4 15.67 -1.40 8.46
C SER A 4 15.08 -0.01 8.24
N SER A 5 15.87 0.99 7.84
CA SER A 5 15.37 2.36 7.63
C SER A 5 14.42 2.44 6.43
N HIS A 6 14.76 1.72 5.36
CA HIS A 6 13.96 1.68 4.14
C HIS A 6 12.62 0.95 4.37
N LEU A 7 12.66 -0.18 5.08
CA LEU A 7 11.44 -0.91 5.48
C LEU A 7 10.52 -0.03 6.33
N ALA A 8 11.07 0.64 7.35
CA ALA A 8 10.29 1.52 8.21
C ALA A 8 9.64 2.68 7.43
N GLN A 9 10.32 3.21 6.41
CA GLN A 9 9.75 4.24 5.55
C GLN A 9 8.62 3.71 4.67
N LEU A 10 8.76 2.51 4.11
CA LEU A 10 7.71 1.85 3.33
C LEU A 10 6.47 1.57 4.20
N GLU A 11 6.66 1.09 5.42
CA GLU A 11 5.55 0.87 6.36
C GLU A 11 4.85 2.16 6.77
N ARG A 12 5.60 3.26 6.98
CA ARG A 12 5.00 4.58 7.25
C ARG A 12 4.15 5.06 6.08
N LYS A 13 4.65 4.94 4.85
CA LYS A 13 3.88 5.27 3.63
C LYS A 13 2.63 4.39 3.51
N HIS A 14 2.74 3.10 3.79
CA HIS A 14 1.60 2.19 3.74
C HIS A 14 0.53 2.58 4.75
N ARG A 15 0.92 2.91 5.99
CA ARG A 15 -0.01 3.41 7.02
C ARG A 15 -0.71 4.70 6.60
N ALA A 16 0.04 5.67 6.07
CA ALA A 16 -0.54 6.93 5.59
C ALA A 16 -1.60 6.71 4.49
N LEU A 17 -1.32 5.84 3.52
CA LEU A 17 -2.29 5.48 2.49
C LEU A 17 -3.50 4.72 3.04
N ASP A 18 -3.33 3.92 4.09
CA ASP A 18 -4.42 3.24 4.78
C ASP A 18 -5.38 4.23 5.43
N ASP A 19 -4.83 5.26 6.09
CA ASP A 19 -5.61 6.29 6.74
C ASP A 19 -6.30 7.18 5.71
N GLU A 20 -5.61 7.56 4.63
CA GLU A 20 -6.21 8.30 3.52
C GLU A 20 -7.36 7.50 2.88
N LEU A 21 -7.18 6.19 2.69
CA LEU A 21 -8.23 5.31 2.18
C LEU A 21 -9.44 5.27 3.13
N ARG A 22 -9.22 5.18 4.44
CA ARG A 22 -10.30 5.16 5.43
C ARG A 22 -11.09 6.46 5.41
N VAL A 23 -10.41 7.59 5.32
CA VAL A 23 -11.03 8.92 5.22
C VAL A 23 -11.88 9.00 3.95
N GLU A 24 -11.33 8.62 2.80
CA GLU A 24 -12.05 8.59 1.52
C GLU A 24 -13.28 7.66 1.55
N LEU A 25 -13.18 6.51 2.20
CA LEU A 25 -14.30 5.57 2.37
C LEU A 25 -15.36 6.08 3.34
N ALA A 26 -14.97 6.87 4.34
CA ALA A 26 -15.88 7.48 5.31
C ALA A 26 -16.60 8.72 4.76
N HIS A 27 -16.04 9.37 3.74
CA HIS A 27 -16.70 10.49 3.06
C HIS A 27 -17.92 10.02 2.26
N ALA A 28 -19.06 10.71 2.42
CA ALA A 28 -20.28 10.42 1.68
C ALA A 28 -20.13 10.60 0.16
N ALA A 29 -19.25 11.52 -0.26
CA ALA A 29 -18.86 11.74 -1.66
C ALA A 29 -17.54 11.01 -1.99
N ARG A 30 -17.44 9.74 -1.61
CA ARG A 30 -16.23 8.93 -1.82
C ARG A 30 -15.84 8.93 -3.30
N ASN A 31 -14.59 9.25 -3.59
CA ASN A 31 -14.10 9.22 -4.96
C ASN A 31 -13.57 7.82 -5.29
N GLU A 32 -14.32 7.04 -6.06
CA GLU A 32 -13.94 5.68 -6.42
C GLU A 32 -12.62 5.62 -7.22
N ALA A 33 -12.33 6.63 -8.06
CA ALA A 33 -11.06 6.71 -8.78
C ALA A 33 -9.88 6.94 -7.83
N ARG A 34 -10.06 7.78 -6.80
CA ARG A 34 -9.05 8.00 -5.75
C ARG A 34 -8.84 6.73 -4.94
N ILE A 35 -9.92 6.07 -4.52
CA ILE A 35 -9.87 4.78 -3.80
C ILE A 35 -9.13 3.71 -4.62
N ALA A 36 -9.42 3.60 -5.91
CA ALA A 36 -8.74 2.64 -6.80
C ALA A 36 -7.24 2.94 -6.92
N SER A 37 -6.86 4.20 -7.03
CA SER A 37 -5.45 4.62 -7.04
C SER A 37 -4.74 4.28 -5.73
N ILE A 38 -5.34 4.62 -4.58
CA ILE A 38 -4.78 4.33 -3.25
C ILE A 38 -4.62 2.81 -3.05
N LYS A 39 -5.62 2.01 -3.42
CA LYS A 39 -5.54 0.54 -3.36
C LYS A 39 -4.38 -0.01 -4.20
N ARG A 40 -4.18 0.50 -5.42
CA ARG A 40 -3.03 0.11 -6.27
C ARG A 40 -1.70 0.49 -5.63
N GLN A 41 -1.58 1.70 -5.09
CA GLN A 41 -0.36 2.14 -4.39
C GLN A 41 -0.08 1.29 -3.14
N LYS A 42 -1.10 0.98 -2.34
CA LYS A 42 -0.99 0.09 -1.20
C LYS A 42 -0.52 -1.31 -1.60
N LEU A 43 -1.03 -1.85 -2.71
CA LEU A 43 -0.58 -3.13 -3.26
C LEU A 43 0.92 -3.07 -3.55
N VAL A 44 1.38 -2.07 -4.30
CA VAL A 44 2.79 -1.88 -4.64
C VAL A 44 3.68 -1.75 -3.40
N LEU A 45 3.26 -0.98 -2.39
CA LEU A 45 4.02 -0.85 -1.14
C LEU A 45 4.06 -2.17 -0.36
N LYS A 46 2.95 -2.88 -0.27
CA LYS A 46 2.88 -4.21 0.36
C LYS A 46 3.80 -5.18 -0.36
N ASP A 47 3.88 -5.10 -1.69
CA ASP A 47 4.76 -5.93 -2.50
C ASP A 47 6.23 -5.63 -2.25
N GLN A 48 6.59 -4.33 -2.18
CA GLN A 48 7.95 -3.90 -1.84
C GLN A 48 8.33 -4.35 -0.42
N ILE A 49 7.44 -4.18 0.56
CA ILE A 49 7.64 -4.63 1.95
C ILE A 49 7.82 -6.15 2.00
N THR A 50 6.95 -6.90 1.30
CA THR A 50 7.00 -8.36 1.27
C THR A 50 8.30 -8.84 0.63
N ARG A 51 8.69 -8.29 -0.52
CA ARG A 51 9.97 -8.61 -1.17
C ARG A 51 11.16 -8.30 -0.29
N MET A 52 11.14 -7.18 0.44
CA MET A 52 12.22 -6.83 1.37
C MET A 52 12.24 -7.75 2.60
N ARG A 53 11.09 -8.25 3.05
CA ARG A 53 10.97 -9.08 4.26
C ARG A 53 11.20 -10.56 4.01
N THR A 54 10.70 -11.09 2.89
CA THR A 54 10.68 -12.53 2.60
C THR A 54 11.41 -12.90 1.31
N GLY A 55 11.86 -11.92 0.52
CA GLY A 55 12.50 -12.16 -0.77
C GLY A 55 11.57 -12.71 -1.86
N LYS A 56 10.28 -12.94 -1.56
CA LYS A 56 9.31 -13.55 -2.48
C LYS A 56 8.34 -12.51 -3.04
N PRO A 57 8.07 -12.51 -4.35
CA PRO A 57 6.99 -11.70 -4.90
C PRO A 57 5.64 -12.22 -4.38
N PRO A 58 4.71 -11.33 -4.00
CA PRO A 58 3.37 -11.76 -3.63
C PRO A 58 2.65 -12.27 -4.87
N GLU A 59 2.00 -13.41 -4.72
CA GLU A 59 1.14 -14.06 -5.71
C GLU A 59 -0.19 -13.31 -5.85
N ASN A 60 -0.13 -12.05 -6.27
CA ASN A 60 -1.31 -11.26 -6.62
C ASN A 60 -1.31 -11.03 -8.14
N ARG A 61 -1.44 -12.13 -8.88
CA ARG A 61 -1.80 -12.10 -10.31
C ARG A 61 -3.32 -12.32 -10.37
N GLN A 62 -4.00 -11.47 -11.14
CA GLN A 62 -5.42 -11.52 -11.50
C GLN A 62 -6.41 -10.81 -10.57
N LEU A 63 -6.86 -9.65 -11.03
CA LEU A 63 -8.29 -9.50 -11.36
C LEU A 63 -8.33 -9.09 -12.85
N HIS A 64 -9.02 -9.90 -13.65
CA HIS A 64 -9.29 -9.66 -15.08
C HIS A 64 -10.08 -8.36 -15.28
#